data_AF-A0A3Q2QMW4-F1
#
_entry.id   AF-A0A3Q2QMW4-F1
#
_cell.length_a   1.000
_cell.length_b   1.000
_cell.length_c   1.000
_cell.angle_alpha   90.00
_cell.angle_beta   90.00
_cell.angle_gamma   90.00
#
_symmetry.space_group_name_H-M   'P 1'
#
loop_
_entity.id
_entity.type
_entity.pdbx_description
1 polymer ?
#
loop_
_entity_poly.entity_id
_entity_poly.type
_entity_poly.pdbx_seq_one_letter_code
_entity_poly.pdbx_strand_id
1 'polypeptide(L)'
;MNYVGQLAGQVLVTVKELYKGINQATLSGCIDVIVVRQPDGTFQCSPFHVRFGKLGVLRSREKVIDIEINGEPVELHMKLGDNGEAFFVQEAEQSSVSLHILMRSPKETQFVSFLAYNNFLSSF
;
A
#
# COMPACT_ATOMS: atom_id res chain seq x y z
N MET A 1 -28.68 -6.04 41.04
CA MET A 1 -28.64 -6.62 39.68
C MET A 1 -28.10 -5.55 38.71
N ASN A 2 -26.79 -5.58 38.41
CA ASN A 2 -26.11 -4.59 37.54
C ASN A 2 -25.70 -5.18 36.16
N TYR A 3 -26.31 -6.29 35.76
CA TYR A 3 -25.97 -7.02 34.55
C TYR A 3 -26.15 -6.19 33.27
N VAL A 4 -27.19 -5.37 33.21
CA VAL A 4 -27.46 -4.49 32.06
C VAL A 4 -26.38 -3.42 31.91
N GLY A 5 -25.88 -2.86 33.01
CA GLY A 5 -24.80 -1.87 32.99
C GLY A 5 -23.43 -2.48 32.60
N GLN A 6 -23.14 -3.71 33.05
CA GLN A 6 -21.93 -4.43 32.64
C GLN A 6 -21.97 -4.81 31.16
N LEU A 7 -23.11 -5.32 30.66
CA LEU A 7 -23.29 -5.66 29.24
C LEU A 7 -23.19 -4.42 28.35
N ALA A 8 -23.85 -3.32 28.73
CA ALA A 8 -23.76 -2.05 28.00
C ALA A 8 -22.32 -1.50 27.98
N GLY A 9 -21.60 -1.61 29.11
CA GLY A 9 -20.19 -1.24 29.21
C GLY A 9 -19.30 -2.05 28.26
N GLN A 10 -19.48 -3.38 28.23
CA GLN A 10 -18.71 -4.25 27.33
C GLN A 10 -18.97 -3.94 25.86
N VAL A 11 -20.23 -3.81 25.45
CA VAL A 11 -20.60 -3.47 24.06
C VAL A 11 -19.99 -2.13 23.64
N LEU A 12 -20.03 -1.13 24.51
CA LEU A 12 -19.50 0.21 24.21
C LEU A 12 -17.97 0.23 24.07
N VAL A 13 -17.26 -0.59 24.86
CA VAL A 13 -15.80 -0.77 24.73
C VAL A 13 -15.47 -1.45 23.40
N THR A 14 -16.17 -2.51 23.03
CA THR A 14 -15.95 -3.23 21.77
C THR A 14 -16.16 -2.32 20.55
N VAL A 15 -17.21 -1.49 20.52
CA VAL A 15 -17.44 -0.55 19.41
C VAL A 15 -16.34 0.50 19.32
N LYS A 16 -15.86 1.02 20.46
CA LYS A 16 -14.74 1.97 20.49
C LYS A 16 -13.43 1.34 19.98
N GLU A 17 -13.17 0.09 20.33
CA GLU A 17 -12.00 -0.64 19.83
C GLU A 17 -12.08 -0.90 18.32
N LEU A 18 -13.27 -1.24 17.81
CA LEU A 18 -13.49 -1.37 16.37
C LEU A 18 -13.24 -0.06 15.63
N TYR A 19 -13.72 1.08 16.17
CA TYR A 19 -13.54 2.39 15.54
C TYR A 19 -12.07 2.82 15.45
N LYS A 20 -11.23 2.43 16.43
CA LYS A 20 -9.79 2.70 16.43
C LYS A 20 -9.02 1.97 15.32
N GLY A 21 -9.54 0.84 14.83
CA GLY A 21 -8.91 0.03 13.78
C GLY A 21 -9.31 0.40 12.35
N ILE A 22 -10.21 1.38 12.18
CA ILE A 22 -10.73 1.79 10.88
C ILE A 22 -9.81 2.87 10.30
N ASN A 23 -9.28 2.62 9.10
CA ASN A 23 -8.51 3.63 8.38
C ASN A 23 -9.35 4.90 8.11
N GLN A 24 -8.70 6.06 8.07
CA GLN A 24 -9.40 7.33 7.82
C GLN A 24 -9.77 7.54 6.33
N ALA A 25 -9.23 6.73 5.43
CA ALA A 25 -9.42 6.91 4.00
C ALA A 25 -10.88 6.62 3.62
N THR A 26 -11.52 7.59 2.96
CA THR A 26 -12.91 7.44 2.51
C THR A 26 -12.98 6.85 1.10
N LEU A 27 -12.04 7.22 0.22
CA LEU A 27 -11.99 6.79 -1.17
C LEU A 27 -10.87 5.76 -1.40
N SER A 28 -11.13 4.80 -2.29
CA SER A 28 -10.13 3.92 -2.87
C SER A 28 -9.74 4.41 -4.25
N GLY A 29 -8.47 4.30 -4.63
CA GLY A 29 -8.01 4.66 -5.96
C GLY A 29 -6.49 4.63 -6.08
N CYS A 30 -6.02 4.86 -7.30
CA CYS A 30 -4.62 5.03 -7.64
C CYS A 30 -4.44 6.31 -8.46
N ILE A 31 -3.22 6.83 -8.50
CA ILE A 31 -2.84 7.87 -9.47
C ILE A 31 -2.29 7.23 -10.73
N ASP A 32 -2.41 7.96 -11.84
CA ASP A 32 -1.78 7.57 -13.10
C ASP A 32 -0.25 7.58 -12.95
N VAL A 33 0.39 6.59 -13.58
CA VAL A 33 1.85 6.46 -13.57
C VAL A 33 2.36 6.50 -14.99
N ILE A 34 3.27 7.42 -15.27
CA ILE A 34 3.95 7.54 -16.55
C ILE A 34 5.35 6.96 -16.38
N VAL A 35 5.78 6.09 -17.31
CA VAL A 35 7.12 5.50 -17.34
C VAL A 35 7.81 5.93 -18.63
N VAL A 36 9.07 6.37 -18.54
CA VAL A 36 9.87 6.86 -19.66
C VAL A 36 11.21 6.13 -19.71
N ARG A 37 11.54 5.59 -20.88
CA ARG A 37 12.86 5.03 -21.18
C ARG A 37 13.86 6.16 -21.45
N GLN A 38 14.96 6.15 -20.72
CA GLN A 38 16.06 7.10 -20.84
C GLN A 38 17.03 6.69 -21.96
N PRO A 39 17.87 7.62 -22.48
CA PRO A 39 18.83 7.32 -23.55
C PRO A 39 19.86 6.23 -23.20
N ASP A 40 20.19 6.07 -21.92
CA ASP A 40 21.09 5.03 -21.40
C ASP A 40 20.41 3.65 -21.25
N GLY A 41 19.13 3.56 -21.63
CA GLY A 41 18.33 2.35 -21.53
C GLY A 41 17.69 2.12 -20.17
N THR A 42 17.95 2.97 -19.17
CA THR A 42 17.25 2.94 -17.88
C THR A 42 15.82 3.45 -18.04
N PHE A 43 15.01 3.27 -17.00
CA PHE A 43 13.64 3.77 -16.97
C PHE A 43 13.43 4.62 -15.73
N GLN A 44 12.57 5.64 -15.85
CA GLN A 44 12.11 6.46 -14.73
C GLN A 44 10.58 6.58 -14.79
N CYS A 45 9.94 6.80 -13.64
CA CYS A 45 8.49 7.00 -13.59
C CYS A 45 8.08 8.19 -12.72
N SER A 46 6.84 8.64 -12.92
CA SER A 46 6.16 9.46 -11.93
C SER A 46 5.89 8.65 -10.64
N PRO A 47 5.64 9.30 -9.49
CA PRO A 47 5.37 8.59 -8.25
C PRO A 47 4.25 7.56 -8.37
N PHE A 48 4.40 6.42 -7.69
CA PHE A 48 3.38 5.38 -7.59
C PHE A 48 2.61 5.54 -6.27
N HIS A 49 1.31 5.84 -6.33
CA HIS A 49 0.46 5.97 -5.13
C HIS A 49 -0.86 5.23 -5.30
N VAL A 50 -1.13 4.31 -4.39
CA VAL A 50 -2.38 3.56 -4.30
C VAL A 50 -2.91 3.68 -2.88
N ARG A 51 -4.23 3.90 -2.77
CA ARG A 51 -4.92 4.01 -1.49
C ARG A 51 -6.19 3.19 -1.48
N PHE A 52 -6.44 2.51 -0.37
CA PHE A 52 -7.63 1.73 -0.10
C PHE A 52 -8.47 2.43 0.98
N GLY A 53 -9.72 2.76 0.64
CA GLY A 53 -10.69 3.31 1.57
C GLY A 53 -11.19 2.28 2.58
N LYS A 54 -11.74 2.76 3.70
CA LYS A 54 -12.25 1.94 4.81
C LYS A 54 -13.35 0.96 4.45
N LEU A 55 -14.17 1.28 3.45
CA LEU A 55 -15.26 0.40 3.01
C LEU A 55 -14.75 -0.79 2.20
N GLY A 56 -13.62 -0.64 1.49
CA GLY A 56 -12.99 -1.73 0.74
C GLY A 56 -12.11 -2.62 1.61
N VAL A 57 -11.47 -2.07 2.64
CA VAL A 57 -10.59 -2.81 3.55
C VAL A 57 -10.86 -2.43 5.00
N LEU A 58 -11.84 -3.10 5.62
CA LEU A 58 -12.31 -2.83 6.99
C LEU A 58 -11.22 -2.95 8.08
N ARG A 59 -10.13 -3.66 7.80
CA ARG A 59 -8.92 -3.74 8.65
C ARG A 59 -7.68 -3.64 7.77
N SER A 60 -7.00 -2.51 7.84
CA SER A 60 -5.90 -2.12 6.94
C SER A 60 -4.51 -2.65 7.33
N ARG A 61 -4.41 -3.69 8.16
CA ARG A 61 -3.11 -4.17 8.66
C ARG A 61 -2.52 -5.29 7.85
N GLU A 62 -1.31 -5.04 7.33
CA GLU A 62 -0.33 -6.03 6.84
C GLU A 62 -0.86 -7.00 5.78
N LYS A 63 -1.91 -6.60 5.06
CA LYS A 63 -2.40 -7.37 3.92
C LYS A 63 -1.42 -7.22 2.77
N VAL A 64 -1.10 -8.35 2.14
CA VAL A 64 -0.40 -8.39 0.87
C VAL A 64 -1.37 -7.91 -0.22
N ILE A 65 -0.86 -7.07 -1.11
CA ILE A 65 -1.56 -6.56 -2.27
C ILE A 65 -0.85 -7.15 -3.48
N ASP A 66 -1.60 -7.90 -4.28
CA ASP A 66 -1.13 -8.43 -5.55
C ASP A 66 -1.27 -7.39 -6.65
N ILE A 67 -0.35 -7.44 -7.62
CA ILE A 67 -0.33 -6.54 -8.78
C ILE A 67 -0.51 -7.39 -10.03
N GLU A 68 -1.32 -6.87 -10.95
CA GLU A 68 -1.46 -7.38 -12.31
C GLU A 68 -1.10 -6.27 -13.30
N ILE A 69 -0.37 -6.61 -14.35
CA ILE A 69 -0.01 -5.71 -15.44
C ILE A 69 -0.53 -6.32 -16.73
N ASN A 70 -1.40 -5.58 -17.44
CA ASN A 70 -2.08 -6.07 -18.64
C ASN A 70 -2.88 -7.38 -18.41
N GLY A 71 -3.41 -7.57 -17.20
CA GLY A 71 -4.16 -8.76 -16.80
C GLY A 71 -3.30 -9.96 -16.38
N GLU A 72 -1.97 -9.82 -16.40
CA GLU A 72 -1.05 -10.88 -15.96
C GLU A 72 -0.53 -10.59 -14.56
N PRO A 73 -0.60 -11.56 -13.62
CA PRO A 73 -0.08 -11.40 -12.27
C PRO A 73 1.44 -11.28 -12.30
N VAL A 74 1.98 -10.48 -11.39
CA VAL A 74 3.42 -10.24 -11.29
C VAL A 74 3.99 -10.60 -9.93
N GLU A 75 5.25 -11.02 -9.89
CA GLU A 75 6.01 -11.31 -8.66
C GLU A 75 6.50 -10.02 -7.98
N LEU A 76 5.60 -9.04 -7.89
CA LEU A 76 5.81 -7.76 -7.23
C LEU A 76 4.60 -7.51 -6.34
N HIS A 77 4.86 -7.41 -5.03
CA HIS A 77 3.81 -7.24 -4.05
C HIS A 77 3.96 -5.93 -3.27
N MET A 78 2.83 -5.39 -2.82
CA MET A 78 2.79 -4.28 -1.89
C MET A 78 2.20 -4.73 -0.55
N LYS A 79 2.41 -3.93 0.48
CA LYS A 79 1.72 -4.06 1.77
C LYS A 79 0.79 -2.88 1.99
N LEU A 80 -0.34 -3.19 2.60
CA LEU A 80 -1.28 -2.19 3.08
C LEU A 80 -0.86 -1.67 4.46
N GLY A 81 -0.73 -0.35 4.56
CA GLY A 81 -0.50 0.37 5.81
C GLY A 81 -1.80 0.75 6.52
N ASP A 82 -1.66 1.12 7.79
CA ASP A 82 -2.77 1.42 8.70
C ASP A 82 -3.73 2.51 8.19
N ASN A 83 -3.26 3.50 7.41
CA ASN A 83 -4.11 4.58 6.88
C ASN A 83 -4.64 4.30 5.46
N GLY A 84 -4.52 3.06 5.01
CA GLY A 84 -4.98 2.58 3.70
C GLY A 84 -3.99 2.82 2.56
N GLU A 85 -2.82 3.38 2.82
CA GLU A 85 -1.75 3.54 1.83
C GLU A 85 -1.11 2.20 1.49
N ALA A 86 -0.89 1.94 0.21
CA ALA A 86 -0.09 0.79 -0.22
C ALA A 86 1.37 1.22 -0.41
N PHE A 87 2.30 0.35 -0.05
CA PHE A 87 3.71 0.58 -0.30
C PHE A 87 4.47 -0.70 -0.67
N PHE A 88 5.50 -0.57 -1.51
CA PHE A 88 6.40 -1.68 -1.80
C PHE A 88 7.19 -2.09 -0.56
N VAL A 89 7.38 -3.40 -0.44
CA VAL A 89 8.19 -4.01 0.62
C VAL A 89 9.58 -4.25 0.06
N GLN A 90 10.58 -3.67 0.71
CA GLN A 90 11.97 -3.99 0.45
C GLN A 90 12.46 -4.92 1.55
N GLU A 91 13.11 -6.03 1.19
CA GLU A 91 13.95 -6.75 2.14
C GLU A 91 15.10 -5.82 2.51
N ALA A 92 15.11 -5.35 3.75
CA ALA A 92 16.18 -4.49 4.22
C ALA A 92 17.45 -5.33 4.40
N GLU A 93 18.42 -5.20 3.48
CA GLU A 93 19.80 -5.48 3.85
C GLU A 93 20.19 -4.47 4.94
N GLN A 94 20.54 -4.98 6.12
CA GLN A 94 20.78 -4.21 7.35
C GLN A 94 21.72 -3.03 7.11
N SER A 95 21.13 -1.86 6.87
CA SER A 95 21.83 -0.58 6.93
C SER A 95 20.87 0.45 7.53
N SER A 96 21.29 0.95 8.68
CA SER A 96 20.58 1.89 9.54
C SER A 96 20.32 3.21 8.82
N VAL A 97 19.12 3.40 8.26
CA VAL A 97 18.68 4.71 7.75
C VAL A 97 17.35 5.08 8.39
N SER A 98 17.33 6.25 9.02
CA SER A 98 16.23 6.80 9.81
C SER A 98 14.89 6.81 9.08
N LEU A 99 13.87 6.24 9.74
CA LEU A 99 12.48 6.08 9.27
C LEU A 99 11.78 7.40 8.84
N HIS A 100 12.33 8.56 9.17
CA HIS A 100 11.76 9.87 8.82
C HIS A 100 12.04 10.32 7.38
N ILE A 101 13.02 9.73 6.68
CA ILE A 101 13.32 10.06 5.27
C ILE A 101 12.50 9.19 4.30
N LEU A 102 11.90 8.10 4.79
CA LEU A 102 11.10 7.16 3.98
C LEU A 102 9.74 7.73 3.49
N MET A 103 9.35 8.93 3.92
CA MET A 103 8.14 9.62 3.44
C MET A 103 8.32 10.34 2.10
N ARG A 104 9.55 10.47 1.59
CA ARG A 104 9.79 10.67 0.15
C ARG A 104 10.19 9.31 -0.42
N SER A 105 9.19 8.60 -0.95
CA SER A 105 9.30 7.31 -1.65
C SER A 105 10.74 6.92 -2.04
N PRO A 106 11.40 6.02 -1.29
CA PRO A 106 12.51 5.25 -1.83
C PRO A 106 12.04 4.18 -2.85
N LYS A 107 10.83 4.32 -3.40
CA LYS A 107 9.97 3.20 -3.83
C LYS A 107 9.51 3.27 -5.30
N GLU A 108 10.02 4.21 -6.09
CA GLU A 108 9.76 4.33 -7.53
C GLU A 108 10.63 3.36 -8.36
N THR A 109 11.85 3.09 -7.90
CA THR A 109 12.84 2.29 -8.65
C THR A 109 12.44 0.83 -8.84
N GLN A 110 11.73 0.21 -7.88
CA GLN A 110 11.40 -1.22 -7.94
C GLN A 110 10.33 -1.54 -8.97
N PHE A 111 9.23 -0.77 -8.98
CA PHE A 111 8.16 -0.94 -9.97
C PHE A 111 8.69 -0.79 -11.40
N VAL A 112 9.55 0.21 -11.61
CA VAL A 112 10.14 0.49 -12.91
C VAL A 112 11.16 -0.56 -13.33
N SER A 113 12.03 -0.98 -12.42
CA SER A 113 12.99 -2.07 -12.69
C SER A 113 12.27 -3.37 -13.04
N PHE A 114 11.17 -3.68 -12.34
CA PHE A 114 10.37 -4.87 -12.58
C PHE A 114 9.69 -4.81 -13.96
N LEU A 115 9.06 -3.69 -14.30
CA LEU A 115 8.43 -3.47 -15.59
C LEU A 115 9.42 -3.58 -16.75
N ALA A 116 10.61 -3.01 -16.58
CA ALA A 116 11.69 -3.06 -17.55
C ALA A 116 12.25 -4.49 -17.75
N TYR A 117 12.52 -5.20 -16.65
CA TYR A 117 13.08 -6.56 -16.69
C TYR A 117 12.16 -7.55 -17.42
N ASN A 118 10.85 -7.42 -17.18
CA ASN A 118 9.85 -8.33 -17.75
C ASN A 118 9.27 -7.83 -19.09
N ASN A 119 9.87 -6.80 -19.70
CA ASN A 119 9.44 -6.24 -20.99
C ASN A 119 7.97 -5.80 -21.09
N PHE A 120 7.29 -5.57 -19.96
CA PHE A 120 5.89 -5.13 -19.95
C PHE A 120 5.69 -3.76 -20.62
N LEU A 121 6.76 -2.95 -20.71
CA LEU A 121 6.74 -1.64 -21.37
C LEU A 121 6.80 -1.71 -22.89
N SER A 122 7.10 -2.86 -23.49
CA SER A 122 7.08 -3.01 -24.95
C SER A 122 5.65 -3.19 -25.52
N SER A 123 4.67 -3.35 -24.64
CA SER A 123 3.28 -3.65 -24.96
C SER A 123 2.36 -2.41 -24.99
N PHE A 124 2.90 -1.21 -24.75
CA PHE A 124 2.15 0.06 -24.71
C PHE A 124 2.51 0.97 -25.89
#